data_AF-A0AAU5KN76-F1
#
_entry.id   AF-A0AAU5KN76-F1
#
_cell.length_a   1.000
_cell.length_b   1.000
_cell.length_c   1.000
_cell.angle_alpha   90.00
_cell.angle_beta   90.00
_cell.angle_gamma   90.00
#
_symmetry.space_group_name_H-M   'P 1'
#
loop_
_entity.id
_entity.type
_entity.pdbx_description
1 polymer ?
#
loop_
_entity_poly.entity_id
_entity_poly.type
_entity_poly.pdbx_seq_one_letter_code
_entity_poly.pdbx_strand_id
1 'polypeptide(L)'
;MLPDVVAAAEELAAVDQVTVMRRDGTALYRSQPTRQLPRHPAAALALLAEQARPHTDQEAAAFWAVQRELHTAMPQYRDDLTAIAAQASTLMPAALQPRRIEAPVDTAALPTPYRARPALTETRADRPAVALAPSRPG
;
A
#
# COMPACT_ATOMS: atom_id res chain seq x y z
N MET A 1 -8.87 -12.44 -21.32
CA MET A 1 -8.66 -12.60 -19.86
C MET A 1 -9.14 -13.99 -19.44
N LEU A 2 -8.83 -14.47 -18.22
CA LEU A 2 -9.23 -15.81 -17.78
C LEU A 2 -10.75 -16.08 -17.86
N PRO A 3 -11.65 -15.13 -17.48
CA PRO A 3 -13.10 -15.33 -17.66
C PRO A 3 -13.52 -15.61 -19.10
N ASP A 4 -12.94 -14.90 -20.08
CA ASP A 4 -13.25 -15.11 -21.50
C ASP A 4 -12.80 -16.49 -21.98
N VAL A 5 -11.64 -16.97 -21.51
CA VAL A 5 -11.13 -18.31 -21.84
C VAL A 5 -12.04 -19.38 -21.25
N VAL A 6 -12.48 -19.20 -20.00
CA VAL A 6 -13.39 -20.14 -19.33
C VAL A 6 -14.77 -20.15 -20.01
N ALA A 7 -15.30 -18.99 -20.41
CA ALA A 7 -16.54 -18.89 -21.18
C ALA A 7 -16.40 -19.62 -22.51
N ALA A 8 -15.36 -19.33 -23.29
CA ALA A 8 -15.13 -19.97 -24.58
C ALA A 8 -14.95 -21.50 -24.46
N ALA A 9 -14.23 -21.96 -23.43
CA ALA A 9 -14.03 -23.39 -23.19
C ALA A 9 -15.36 -24.12 -22.90
N GLU A 10 -16.28 -23.47 -22.18
CA GLU A 10 -17.60 -23.99 -21.87
C GLU A 10 -18.54 -23.94 -23.08
N GLU A 11 -18.65 -22.80 -23.74
CA GLU A 11 -19.57 -22.55 -24.87
C GLU A 11 -19.23 -23.40 -26.09
N LEU A 12 -17.93 -23.58 -26.37
CA LEU A 12 -17.46 -24.38 -27.50
C LEU A 12 -17.32 -25.87 -27.15
N ALA A 13 -17.68 -26.27 -25.92
CA ALA A 13 -17.44 -27.61 -25.40
C ALA A 13 -16.00 -28.11 -25.65
N ALA A 14 -15.01 -27.21 -25.51
CA ALA A 14 -13.62 -27.51 -25.81
C ALA A 14 -12.94 -28.40 -24.76
N VAL A 15 -13.60 -28.60 -23.60
CA VAL A 15 -13.13 -29.41 -22.48
C VAL A 15 -14.24 -30.31 -21.95
N ASP A 16 -13.90 -31.49 -21.44
CA ASP A 16 -14.89 -32.44 -20.92
C ASP A 16 -15.59 -31.96 -19.64
N GLN A 17 -14.90 -31.14 -18.85
CA GLN A 17 -15.42 -30.60 -17.61
C GLN A 17 -14.83 -29.23 -17.34
N VAL A 18 -15.69 -28.29 -16.95
CA VAL A 18 -15.29 -27.01 -16.37
C VAL A 18 -15.63 -27.06 -14.88
N THR A 19 -14.70 -26.63 -14.03
CA THR A 19 -14.92 -26.52 -12.58
C THR A 19 -14.31 -25.25 -12.06
N VAL A 20 -15.14 -24.41 -11.42
CA VAL A 20 -14.68 -23.25 -10.66
C VAL A 20 -14.71 -23.65 -9.19
N MET A 21 -13.57 -23.54 -8.52
CA MET A 21 -13.42 -23.93 -7.13
C MET A 21 -12.68 -22.87 -6.33
N ARG A 22 -13.03 -22.76 -5.05
CA ARG A 22 -12.28 -21.99 -4.07
C ARG A 22 -11.00 -22.72 -3.69
N ARG A 23 -10.06 -22.00 -3.07
CA ARG A 23 -8.80 -22.58 -2.59
C ARG A 23 -8.98 -23.64 -1.51
N ASP A 24 -10.08 -23.58 -0.76
CA ASP A 24 -10.45 -24.58 0.25
C ASP A 24 -11.02 -25.89 -0.36
N GLY A 25 -11.10 -25.98 -1.70
CA GLY A 25 -11.63 -27.12 -2.42
C GLY A 25 -13.15 -27.08 -2.66
N THR A 26 -13.84 -26.06 -2.15
CA THR A 26 -15.29 -25.89 -2.38
C THR A 26 -15.56 -25.60 -3.85
N ALA A 27 -16.34 -26.48 -4.51
CA ALA A 27 -16.78 -26.25 -5.88
C ALA A 27 -17.90 -25.21 -5.92
N LEU A 28 -17.67 -24.11 -6.65
CA LEU A 28 -18.65 -23.05 -6.89
C LEU A 28 -19.50 -23.32 -8.12
N TYR A 29 -18.90 -23.96 -9.13
CA TYR A 29 -19.56 -24.30 -10.37
C TYR A 29 -18.92 -25.55 -10.99
N ARG A 30 -19.75 -26.40 -11.59
CA ARG A 30 -19.30 -27.54 -12.39
C ARG A 30 -20.23 -27.75 -13.57
N SER A 31 -19.64 -27.95 -14.74
CA SER A 31 -20.35 -28.38 -15.95
C SER A 31 -19.54 -29.41 -16.72
N GLN A 32 -20.22 -30.19 -17.56
CA GLN A 32 -19.62 -31.19 -18.46
C GLN A 32 -20.10 -30.94 -19.88
N PRO A 33 -19.60 -29.89 -20.56
CA PRO A 33 -20.22 -29.36 -21.78
C PRO A 33 -20.14 -30.33 -22.97
N THR A 34 -19.16 -31.25 -23.00
CA THR A 34 -19.10 -32.33 -24.02
C THR A 34 -20.18 -33.39 -23.85
N ARG A 35 -20.74 -33.54 -22.64
CA ARG A 35 -21.82 -34.49 -22.35
C ARG A 35 -23.20 -33.84 -22.43
N GLN A 36 -23.31 -32.64 -21.86
CA GLN A 36 -24.54 -31.87 -21.84
C GLN A 36 -24.19 -30.39 -21.84
N LEU A 37 -24.45 -29.74 -22.97
CA LEU A 37 -24.23 -28.31 -23.09
C LEU A 37 -25.16 -27.56 -22.12
N PRO A 38 -24.63 -26.71 -21.22
CA PRO A 38 -25.45 -25.94 -20.30
C PRO A 38 -26.38 -25.00 -21.06
N ARG A 39 -27.66 -24.93 -20.67
CA ARG A 39 -28.58 -23.91 -21.22
C ARG A 39 -28.15 -22.48 -20.87
N HIS A 40 -27.50 -22.33 -19.73
CA HIS A 40 -26.93 -21.08 -19.25
C HIS A 40 -25.50 -21.34 -18.78
N PRO A 41 -24.50 -21.20 -19.67
CA PRO A 41 -23.08 -21.20 -19.30
C PRO A 41 -22.85 -20.17 -18.19
N ALA A 42 -22.20 -20.59 -17.11
CA ALA A 42 -22.05 -19.76 -15.92
C ALA A 42 -20.66 -19.89 -15.28
N ALA A 43 -19.73 -20.62 -15.91
CA ALA A 43 -18.38 -20.77 -15.37
C ALA A 43 -17.66 -19.41 -15.25
N ALA A 44 -17.76 -18.55 -16.27
CA ALA A 44 -17.18 -17.21 -16.22
C ALA A 44 -17.85 -16.31 -15.17
N LEU A 45 -19.18 -16.42 -15.02
CA LEU A 45 -19.93 -15.69 -13.99
C LEU A 45 -19.53 -16.14 -12.58
N ALA A 46 -19.40 -17.45 -12.34
CA ALA A 46 -18.95 -17.99 -11.07
C ALA A 46 -17.53 -17.53 -10.72
N LEU A 47 -16.63 -17.47 -11.72
CA LEU A 47 -15.28 -16.95 -11.54
C LEU A 47 -15.28 -15.46 -11.18
N LEU A 48 -16.03 -14.64 -11.92
CA LEU A 48 -16.14 -13.20 -11.67
C LEU A 48 -16.76 -12.91 -10.30
N ALA A 49 -17.79 -13.67 -9.92
CA ALA A 49 -18.42 -13.55 -8.61
C ALA A 49 -17.44 -13.83 -7.46
N GLU A 50 -16.61 -14.87 -7.58
CA GLU A 50 -15.59 -15.15 -6.57
C GLU A 50 -14.46 -14.11 -6.57
N GLN A 51 -14.06 -13.60 -7.74
CA GLN A 51 -13.05 -12.53 -7.82
C GLN A 51 -13.52 -11.22 -7.18
N ALA A 52 -14.81 -10.90 -7.30
CA ALA A 52 -15.41 -9.70 -6.73
C ALA A 52 -15.90 -9.89 -5.29
N ARG A 53 -15.79 -11.10 -4.73
CA ARG A 53 -16.27 -11.42 -3.38
C ARG A 53 -15.48 -10.62 -2.33
N PRO A 54 -16.16 -9.94 -1.38
CA PRO A 54 -15.48 -9.33 -0.25
C PRO A 54 -14.73 -10.37 0.59
N HIS A 55 -13.56 -9.98 1.10
CA HIS A 55 -12.81 -10.81 2.04
C HIS A 55 -13.57 -10.91 3.36
N THR A 56 -13.48 -12.07 4.00
CA THR A 56 -13.90 -12.22 5.39
C THR A 56 -12.94 -11.50 6.33
N ASP A 57 -13.39 -11.21 7.56
CA ASP A 57 -12.53 -10.62 8.59
C ASP A 57 -11.27 -11.44 8.85
N GLN A 58 -11.39 -12.77 8.82
CA GLN A 58 -10.25 -13.69 8.99
C GLN A 58 -9.26 -13.60 7.82
N GLU A 59 -9.75 -13.63 6.58
CA GLU A 59 -8.92 -13.50 5.38
C GLU A 59 -8.20 -12.14 5.36
N ALA A 60 -8.92 -11.07 5.70
CA ALA A 60 -8.39 -9.71 5.79
C ALA A 60 -7.31 -9.57 6.88
N ALA A 61 -7.55 -10.11 8.07
CA ALA A 61 -6.59 -10.10 9.16
C ALA A 61 -5.29 -10.86 8.80
N ALA A 62 -5.42 -12.02 8.17
CA ALA A 62 -4.29 -12.81 7.69
C ALA A 62 -3.49 -12.05 6.61
N PHE A 63 -4.18 -11.43 5.65
CA PHE A 63 -3.54 -10.61 4.62
C PHE A 63 -2.70 -9.48 5.22
N TRP A 64 -3.26 -8.72 6.18
CA TRP A 64 -2.53 -7.61 6.81
C TRP A 64 -1.36 -8.09 7.68
N ALA A 65 -1.47 -9.27 8.30
CA ALA A 65 -0.36 -9.87 9.03
C ALA A 65 0.83 -10.18 8.09
N VAL A 66 0.55 -10.86 6.98
CA VAL A 66 1.57 -11.19 5.96
C VAL A 66 2.16 -9.92 5.36
N GLN A 67 1.34 -8.89 5.08
CA GLN A 67 1.85 -7.63 4.55
C GLN A 67 2.88 -6.96 5.47
N ARG A 68 2.61 -6.91 6.77
CA ARG A 68 3.57 -6.33 7.74
C ARG A 68 4.88 -7.11 7.80
N GLU A 69 4.79 -8.44 7.75
CA GLU A 69 5.96 -9.31 7.72
C GLU A 69 6.80 -9.08 6.46
N LEU A 70 6.16 -9.04 5.29
CA LEU A 70 6.82 -8.78 4.01
C LEU A 70 7.47 -7.39 3.96
N HIS A 71 6.79 -6.34 4.46
CA HIS A 71 7.39 -5.01 4.53
C HIS A 71 8.65 -4.93 5.39
N THR A 72 8.78 -5.82 6.38
CA THR A 72 9.96 -5.94 7.24
C THR A 72 11.05 -6.78 6.57
N ALA A 73 10.69 -7.92 5.99
CA ALA A 73 11.62 -8.85 5.36
C ALA A 73 12.14 -8.37 3.99
N MET A 74 11.36 -7.56 3.28
CA MET A 74 11.56 -7.22 1.87
C MET A 74 11.42 -5.71 1.61
N PRO A 75 12.25 -4.86 2.23
CA PRO A 75 12.12 -3.41 2.12
C PRO A 75 12.30 -2.87 0.70
N GLN A 76 13.02 -3.58 -0.17
CA GLN A 76 13.22 -3.21 -1.57
C GLN A 76 11.95 -3.35 -2.44
N TYR A 77 10.93 -4.07 -1.98
CA TYR A 77 9.66 -4.26 -2.69
C TYR A 77 8.50 -3.45 -2.08
N ARG A 78 8.82 -2.39 -1.33
CA ARG A 78 7.81 -1.58 -0.62
C ARG A 78 6.72 -1.02 -1.53
N ASP A 79 7.10 -0.58 -2.73
CA ASP A 79 6.16 0.01 -3.68
C ASP A 79 5.20 -1.05 -4.22
N ASP A 80 5.72 -2.22 -4.60
CA ASP A 80 4.91 -3.35 -5.07
C ASP A 80 3.96 -3.86 -3.98
N LEU A 81 4.45 -4.01 -2.75
CA LEU A 81 3.63 -4.39 -1.60
C LEU A 81 2.52 -3.36 -1.33
N THR A 82 2.83 -2.07 -1.47
CA THR A 82 1.83 -1.00 -1.33
C THR A 82 0.79 -1.07 -2.44
N ALA A 83 1.20 -1.32 -3.69
CA ALA A 83 0.29 -1.46 -4.83
C ALA A 83 -0.65 -2.67 -4.65
N ILE A 84 -0.13 -3.81 -4.22
CA ILE A 84 -0.93 -5.01 -3.91
C ILE A 84 -1.94 -4.72 -2.78
N ALA A 85 -1.50 -4.05 -1.71
CA ALA A 85 -2.38 -3.68 -0.61
C ALA A 85 -3.50 -2.72 -1.05
N ALA A 86 -3.19 -1.76 -1.92
CA ALA A 86 -4.18 -0.83 -2.46
C ALA A 86 -5.26 -1.57 -3.28
N GLN A 87 -4.85 -2.52 -4.13
CA GLN A 87 -5.78 -3.35 -4.90
C GLN A 87 -6.68 -4.18 -3.97
N ALA A 88 -6.08 -4.91 -3.02
CA ALA A 88 -6.81 -5.76 -2.08
C ALA A 88 -7.76 -4.97 -1.17
N SER A 89 -7.40 -3.73 -0.78
CA SER A 89 -8.17 -2.90 0.14
C SER A 89 -9.61 -2.64 -0.30
N THR A 90 -9.85 -2.60 -1.62
CA THR A 90 -11.19 -2.38 -2.20
C THR A 90 -12.17 -3.50 -1.87
N LEU A 91 -11.67 -4.69 -1.54
CA LEU A 91 -12.44 -5.88 -1.19
C LEU A 91 -12.40 -6.20 0.31
N MET A 92 -11.76 -5.37 1.14
CA MET A 92 -11.67 -5.61 2.57
C MET A 92 -12.93 -5.15 3.31
N PRO A 93 -13.31 -5.80 4.42
CA PRO A 93 -14.33 -5.29 5.33
C PRO A 93 -14.03 -3.87 5.79
N ALA A 94 -15.04 -3.01 5.90
CA ALA A 94 -14.87 -1.59 6.21
C ALA A 94 -14.06 -1.35 7.51
N ALA A 95 -14.23 -2.20 8.52
CA ALA A 95 -13.50 -2.11 9.79
C ALA A 95 -11.98 -2.39 9.64
N LEU A 96 -11.58 -3.09 8.58
CA LEU A 96 -10.20 -3.49 8.28
C LEU A 96 -9.62 -2.78 7.06
N GLN A 97 -10.34 -1.81 6.49
CA GLN A 97 -9.81 -0.95 5.43
C GLN A 97 -8.82 0.06 6.03
N PRO A 98 -7.67 0.30 5.39
CA PRO A 98 -6.75 1.35 5.81
C PRO A 98 -7.47 2.70 5.81
N ARG A 99 -7.34 3.46 6.90
CA ARG A 99 -7.86 4.83 6.94
C ARG A 99 -7.13 5.65 5.89
N ARG A 100 -7.88 6.19 4.93
CA ARG A 100 -7.36 7.21 4.03
C ARG A 100 -7.13 8.46 4.85
N ILE A 101 -5.86 8.82 5.03
CA ILE A 101 -5.50 10.15 5.48
C ILE A 101 -5.83 11.06 4.29
N GLU A 102 -6.72 12.03 4.49
CA GLU A 102 -7.00 13.04 3.47
C GLU A 102 -5.67 13.65 3.02
N ALA A 103 -5.50 13.80 1.71
CA ALA A 103 -4.27 14.36 1.16
C ALA A 103 -3.99 15.71 1.85
N PRO A 104 -2.72 16.02 2.16
CA PRO A 104 -2.37 17.31 2.75
C PRO A 104 -2.99 18.43 1.92
N VAL A 105 -3.91 19.18 2.52
CA VAL A 105 -4.39 20.45 1.96
C VAL A 105 -3.16 21.33 1.80
N ASP A 106 -3.04 22.01 0.65
CA ASP A 106 -1.91 22.88 0.31
C ASP A 106 -1.46 23.64 1.55
N THR A 107 -0.26 23.31 2.03
CA THR A 107 0.33 23.90 3.22
C THR A 107 0.83 25.29 2.84
N ALA A 108 -0.13 26.23 2.69
CA ALA A 108 0.18 27.63 2.63
C ALA A 108 0.92 28.02 3.93
N ALA A 109 2.24 28.16 3.80
CA ALA A 109 3.17 28.70 4.77
C ALA A 109 3.23 27.99 6.13
N LEU A 110 3.91 26.83 6.18
CA LEU A 110 4.59 26.44 7.42
C LEU A 110 5.64 27.52 7.75
N PRO A 111 5.63 28.12 8.95
CA PRO A 111 6.62 29.12 9.31
C PRO A 111 8.01 28.50 9.31
N THR A 112 8.88 28.99 8.42
CA THR A 112 10.30 28.65 8.42
C THR A 112 10.90 28.96 9.80
N PRO A 113 11.67 28.05 10.41
CA PRO A 113 12.31 28.31 11.68
C PRO A 113 13.22 29.54 11.55
N TYR A 114 12.91 30.56 12.33
CA TYR A 114 13.68 31.80 12.42
C TYR A 114 15.09 31.49 12.93
N ARG A 115 16.09 31.59 12.05
CA ARG A 115 17.50 31.49 12.45
C ARG A 115 17.88 32.83 13.09
N ALA A 116 17.80 32.89 14.43
CA ALA A 116 18.26 34.06 15.16
C ALA A 116 19.73 34.35 14.82
N ARG A 117 19.97 35.50 14.20
CA ARG A 117 21.30 36.02 13.88
C ARG A 117 22.01 36.32 15.21
N PRO A 118 23.24 35.82 15.45
CA PRO A 118 23.97 36.18 16.65
C PRO A 118 24.25 37.68 16.62
N ALA A 119 23.87 38.37 17.70
CA ALA A 119 24.16 39.78 17.89
C ALA A 119 25.68 39.99 17.85
N LEU A 120 26.12 40.85 16.94
CA LEU A 120 27.48 41.35 16.89
C LEU A 120 27.80 42.02 18.23
N THR A 121 28.80 41.45 18.90
CA THR A 121 29.56 42.10 19.96
C THR A 121 30.26 43.32 19.39
N GLU A 122 29.70 44.51 19.63
CA GLU A 122 30.44 45.77 19.56
C GLU A 122 30.01 46.62 20.75
N THR A 123 30.88 46.77 21.75
CA THR A 123 31.90 47.82 21.85
C THR A 123 31.44 48.81 22.91
N ARG A 124 32.06 48.75 24.09
CA ARG A 124 32.19 49.94 24.93
C ARG A 124 33.61 50.04 25.40
N ALA A 125 34.31 50.95 24.73
CA ALA A 125 35.51 51.58 25.23
C ALA A 125 35.22 52.16 26.62
N ASP A 126 36.03 51.81 27.60
CA ASP A 126 36.36 52.75 28.66
C ASP A 126 37.81 52.55 29.08
N ARG A 127 38.55 53.65 29.07
CA ARG A 127 39.97 53.76 29.36
C ARG A 127 40.12 54.94 30.32
N PRO A 128 40.83 54.78 31.43
CA PRO A 128 41.99 55.64 31.69
C PRO A 128 43.20 54.79 32.17
N ALA A 129 44.41 54.91 31.63
CA ALA A 129 45.42 55.96 31.80
C ALA A 129 45.98 56.08 33.25
N VAL A 130 47.20 55.54 33.45
CA VAL A 130 48.35 55.98 34.29
C VAL A 130 49.41 54.85 34.14
N ALA A 131 50.44 54.99 33.29
CA ALA A 131 51.72 55.68 33.48
C ALA A 131 52.62 55.07 34.59
N LEU A 132 53.62 54.26 34.21
CA LEU A 132 55.06 54.53 34.44
C LEU A 132 55.93 53.45 33.77
N ALA A 133 56.90 53.88 32.96
CA ALA A 133 58.01 53.09 32.40
C ALA A 133 59.18 53.05 33.43
N PRO A 134 60.44 52.71 33.08
CA PRO A 134 60.99 51.88 31.99
C PRO A 134 62.01 50.83 32.53
N SER A 135 62.41 49.85 31.72
CA SER A 135 63.84 49.57 31.44
C SER A 135 64.05 48.27 30.65
N ARG A 136 64.56 48.48 29.43
CA ARG A 136 65.37 47.57 28.60
C ARG A 136 66.78 47.41 29.23
N PRO A 137 67.74 46.73 28.58
CA PRO A 137 67.73 45.46 27.85
C PRO A 137 68.94 44.57 28.24
N GLY A 138 69.07 43.38 27.65
CA GLY A 138 70.29 42.57 27.70
C GLY A 138 70.02 41.13 27.32
#